data_AF-A0A9E4BHY3-F1
#
_entry.id   AF-A0A9E4BHY3-F1
#
_cell.length_a   1.000
_cell.length_b   1.000
_cell.length_c   1.000
_cell.angle_alpha   90.00
_cell.angle_beta   90.00
_cell.angle_gamma   90.00
#
_symmetry.space_group_name_H-M   'P 1'
#
loop_
_entity.id
_entity.type
_entity.pdbx_description
1 polymer ?
#
loop_
_entity_poly.entity_id
_entity_poly.type
_entity_poly.pdbx_seq_one_letter_code
_entity_poly.pdbx_strand_id
1 'polypeptide(L)'
;MATIETRNKSYQRGLVLGFTMAEVALLIIFVLLITFAALLAVQGKKLKEVQEDLKKAQHSEELPKPPDGKTWEEWIREWRSGQEHLVVFKEAFGDKSIDDVKIELERAKEYVEKTREGAKASGFSTYPDAVKDTLISYGKLISEGKGTEVPSCWTHEDGTVEYIYDVKLTPTGLVMRETNLAHRAEDWETLPVQNIVLGQDISEDAFLAATSHLFEFSQSKECRFFVRVFDSTGPTEKAVYKSRLKAVEARFYKFISSESF
;
A
#
# COMPACT_ATOMS: atom_id res chain seq x y z
N MET A 1 10.13 -72.88 54.08
CA MET A 1 8.83 -72.19 54.00
C MET A 1 8.98 -70.79 54.57
N ALA A 2 9.04 -69.78 53.70
CA ALA A 2 8.80 -68.38 54.01
C ALA A 2 8.16 -67.76 52.77
N THR A 3 7.01 -67.14 52.96
CA THR A 3 5.92 -66.97 52.00
C THR A 3 6.04 -65.71 51.15
N ILE A 4 5.60 -65.87 49.90
CA ILE A 4 5.46 -64.86 48.85
C ILE A 4 4.21 -64.02 49.17
N GLU A 5 4.31 -62.98 50.01
CA GLU A 5 3.15 -62.08 50.24
C GLU A 5 3.47 -60.58 50.24
N THR A 6 4.73 -60.15 50.16
CA THR A 6 5.08 -58.72 50.32
C THR A 6 5.31 -57.95 49.02
N ARG A 7 5.06 -58.53 47.84
CA ARG A 7 5.33 -57.86 46.54
C ARG A 7 4.17 -57.14 45.86
N ASN A 8 2.99 -57.03 46.47
CA ASN A 8 1.81 -56.48 45.77
C ASN A 8 1.34 -55.08 46.20
N LYS A 9 2.05 -54.39 47.10
CA LYS A 9 1.59 -53.09 47.64
C LYS A 9 2.21 -51.83 47.01
N SER A 10 3.21 -51.96 46.13
CA SER A 10 3.92 -50.80 45.56
C SER A 10 3.38 -50.30 44.21
N TYR A 11 2.47 -51.02 43.55
CA TYR A 11 2.00 -50.66 42.21
C TYR A 11 0.67 -49.86 42.17
N GLN A 12 0.05 -49.57 43.32
CA GLN A 12 -1.25 -48.90 43.40
C GLN A 12 -1.19 -47.37 43.61
N ARG A 13 -0.04 -46.71 43.40
CA ARG A 13 0.10 -45.25 43.53
C ARG A 13 0.29 -44.51 42.20
N GLY A 14 -0.26 -45.06 41.12
CA GLY A 14 -0.27 -44.43 39.79
C GLY A 14 -1.63 -44.41 39.11
N LEU A 15 -2.72 -44.72 39.83
CA LEU A 15 -4.08 -44.67 39.31
C LEU A 15 -4.75 -43.38 39.80
N VAL A 16 -4.81 -42.38 38.94
CA VAL A 16 -5.73 -41.26 39.11
C VAL A 16 -7.04 -41.69 38.42
N LEU A 17 -8.12 -41.87 39.19
CA LEU A 17 -9.48 -42.12 38.67
C LEU A 17 -9.73 -43.40 37.84
N GLY A 18 -8.96 -44.47 38.01
CA GLY A 18 -9.20 -45.74 37.29
C GLY A 18 -8.51 -45.83 35.92
N PHE A 19 -7.80 -44.79 35.52
CA PHE A 19 -6.98 -44.76 34.32
C PHE A 19 -5.49 -44.86 34.67
N THR A 20 -4.75 -45.56 33.83
CA THR A 20 -3.28 -45.59 33.91
C THR A 20 -2.72 -44.22 33.50
N MET A 21 -1.56 -43.82 34.04
CA MET A 21 -0.89 -42.56 33.67
C MET A 21 -0.68 -42.43 32.15
N ALA A 22 -0.50 -43.56 31.46
CA ALA A 22 -0.39 -43.63 30.01
C ALA A 22 -1.71 -43.29 29.30
N GLU A 23 -2.85 -43.77 29.78
CA GLU A 23 -4.17 -43.45 29.21
C GLU A 23 -4.53 -41.99 29.42
N VAL A 24 -4.23 -41.41 30.58
CA VAL A 24 -4.45 -39.99 30.83
C VAL A 24 -3.59 -39.13 29.88
N ALA A 25 -2.32 -39.51 29.66
CA ALA A 25 -1.46 -38.83 28.70
C ALA A 25 -1.99 -38.93 27.27
N LEU A 26 -2.49 -40.10 26.85
CA LEU A 26 -3.11 -40.31 25.54
C LEU A 26 -4.37 -39.48 25.36
N LEU A 27 -5.24 -39.40 26.39
CA LEU A 27 -6.44 -38.57 26.35
C LEU A 27 -6.12 -37.08 26.23
N ILE A 28 -5.10 -36.60 26.96
CA ILE A 28 -4.64 -35.20 26.85
C ILE A 28 -4.09 -34.93 25.45
N ILE A 29 -3.24 -35.81 24.91
CA ILE A 29 -2.70 -35.67 23.55
C ILE A 29 -3.84 -35.68 22.52
N PHE A 30 -4.82 -36.56 22.67
CA PHE A 30 -5.95 -36.65 21.75
C PHE A 30 -6.81 -35.37 21.75
N VAL A 31 -7.09 -34.81 22.93
CA VAL A 31 -7.80 -33.53 23.06
C VAL A 31 -6.98 -32.40 22.44
N LEU A 32 -5.67 -32.34 22.71
CA LEU A 32 -4.78 -31.35 22.10
C LEU A 32 -4.77 -31.46 20.56
N LEU A 33 -4.72 -32.67 20.01
CA LEU A 33 -4.78 -32.90 18.57
C LEU A 33 -6.10 -32.44 17.94
N ILE A 34 -7.23 -32.68 18.60
CA ILE A 34 -8.55 -32.19 18.13
C ILE A 34 -8.60 -30.66 18.15
N THR A 35 -8.13 -30.02 19.22
CA THR A 35 -8.09 -28.55 19.30
C THR A 35 -7.18 -27.94 18.23
N PHE A 36 -6.03 -28.56 17.98
CA PHE A 36 -5.11 -28.13 16.93
C PHE A 36 -5.69 -28.32 15.53
N ALA A 37 -6.33 -29.47 15.27
CA ALA A 37 -7.02 -29.73 14.01
C ALA A 37 -8.17 -28.73 13.76
N ALA A 38 -8.92 -28.35 14.80
CA ALA A 38 -9.95 -27.32 14.70
C ALA A 38 -9.37 -25.94 14.37
N LEU A 39 -8.24 -25.56 14.99
CA LEU A 39 -7.53 -24.31 14.67
C LEU A 39 -7.01 -24.29 13.23
N LEU A 40 -6.42 -25.40 12.77
CA LEU A 40 -5.99 -25.54 11.37
C LEU A 40 -7.18 -25.50 10.39
N ALA A 41 -8.32 -26.08 10.74
CA ALA A 41 -9.52 -26.02 9.92
C ALA A 41 -10.08 -24.58 9.81
N VAL A 42 -10.01 -23.79 10.89
CA VAL A 42 -10.38 -22.37 10.88
C VAL A 42 -9.43 -21.54 10.02
N GLN A 43 -8.12 -21.78 10.12
CA GLN A 43 -7.11 -21.14 9.27
C GLN A 43 -7.30 -21.50 7.79
N GLY A 44 -7.60 -22.77 7.49
CA GLY A 44 -7.84 -23.25 6.13
C GLY A 44 -9.11 -22.68 5.49
N LYS A 45 -10.15 -22.38 6.28
CA LYS A 45 -11.34 -21.67 5.77
C LYS A 45 -11.02 -20.24 5.34
N LYS A 46 -10.29 -19.49 6.17
CA LYS A 46 -9.83 -18.13 5.83
C LYS A 46 -8.97 -18.12 4.56
N LEU A 47 -8.10 -19.12 4.41
CA LEU A 47 -7.24 -19.21 3.23
C LEU A 47 -8.03 -19.49 1.95
N LYS A 48 -9.08 -20.32 2.03
CA LYS A 48 -9.98 -20.61 0.90
C LYS A 48 -10.84 -19.41 0.52
N GLU A 49 -11.36 -18.69 1.51
CA GLU A 49 -12.16 -17.47 1.31
C GLU A 49 -11.32 -16.37 0.65
N VAL A 50 -10.11 -16.12 1.15
CA VAL A 50 -9.15 -15.17 0.54
C VAL A 50 -8.72 -15.61 -0.86
N GLN A 51 -8.51 -16.91 -1.11
CA GLN A 51 -8.21 -17.41 -2.47
C GLN A 51 -9.39 -17.29 -3.42
N GLU A 52 -10.61 -17.45 -2.94
CA GLU A 52 -11.82 -17.33 -3.75
C GLU A 52 -12.10 -15.86 -4.08
N ASP A 53 -11.87 -14.95 -3.14
CA ASP A 53 -11.95 -13.50 -3.37
C ASP A 53 -10.84 -13.02 -4.31
N LEU A 54 -9.63 -13.59 -4.21
CA LEU A 54 -8.55 -13.35 -5.18
C LEU A 54 -8.91 -13.87 -6.58
N LYS A 55 -9.57 -15.03 -6.69
CA LYS A 55 -10.04 -15.54 -7.98
C LYS A 55 -11.17 -14.68 -8.56
N LYS A 56 -12.08 -14.18 -7.72
CA LYS A 56 -13.14 -13.23 -8.12
C LYS A 56 -12.54 -11.90 -8.59
N ALA A 57 -11.54 -11.37 -7.87
CA ALA A 57 -10.81 -10.16 -8.27
C ALA A 57 -9.95 -10.36 -9.53
N GLN A 58 -9.34 -11.54 -9.71
CA GLN A 58 -8.60 -11.88 -10.94
C GLN A 58 -9.52 -12.07 -12.15
N HIS A 59 -10.79 -12.43 -11.97
CA HIS A 59 -11.79 -12.48 -13.03
C HIS A 59 -12.39 -11.11 -13.36
N SER A 60 -12.20 -10.08 -12.52
CA SER A 60 -12.78 -8.74 -12.74
C SER A 60 -11.80 -7.73 -13.36
N GLU A 61 -10.64 -8.17 -13.86
CA GLU A 61 -9.62 -7.27 -14.43
C GLU A 61 -9.15 -7.67 -15.84
N GLU A 62 -9.94 -8.46 -16.58
CA GLU A 62 -9.79 -8.51 -18.03
C GLU A 62 -10.50 -7.30 -18.63
N LEU A 63 -9.72 -6.33 -19.12
CA LEU A 63 -10.25 -5.24 -19.94
C LEU A 63 -11.17 -5.85 -21.01
N PRO A 64 -12.41 -5.38 -21.15
CA PRO A 64 -13.31 -5.98 -22.11
C PRO A 64 -12.67 -5.88 -23.50
N LYS A 65 -12.70 -6.96 -24.25
CA LYS A 65 -12.18 -6.99 -25.62
C LYS A 65 -13.29 -6.50 -26.54
N PRO A 66 -12.98 -5.70 -27.58
CA PRO A 66 -13.98 -5.29 -28.54
C PRO A 66 -14.65 -6.53 -29.15
N PRO A 67 -15.98 -6.53 -29.31
CA PRO A 67 -16.71 -7.62 -29.96
C PRO A 67 -16.15 -7.92 -31.35
N ASP A 68 -16.17 -9.20 -31.74
CA ASP A 68 -15.66 -9.65 -33.04
C ASP A 68 -16.30 -8.84 -34.19
N GLY A 69 -15.44 -8.21 -35.00
CA GLY A 69 -15.85 -7.37 -36.13
C GLY A 69 -15.91 -5.86 -35.86
N LYS A 70 -15.61 -5.39 -34.64
CA LYS A 70 -15.47 -3.96 -34.32
C LYS A 70 -14.02 -3.56 -34.08
N THR A 71 -13.64 -2.38 -34.55
CA THR A 71 -12.34 -1.77 -34.21
C THR A 71 -12.37 -1.20 -32.80
N TRP A 72 -11.18 -1.01 -32.20
CA TRP A 72 -11.06 -0.40 -30.88
C TRP A 72 -11.66 1.02 -30.85
N GLU A 73 -11.51 1.81 -31.92
CA GLU A 73 -12.07 3.18 -31.93
C GLU A 73 -13.60 3.21 -31.98
N GLU A 74 -14.23 2.27 -32.70
CA GLU A 74 -15.69 2.16 -32.78
C GLU A 74 -16.29 1.66 -31.46
N TRP A 75 -15.66 0.65 -30.87
CA TRP A 75 -16.12 0.08 -29.62
C TRP A 75 -15.93 1.04 -28.43
N ILE A 76 -14.81 1.78 -28.37
CA ILE A 76 -14.60 2.82 -27.34
C ILE A 76 -15.62 3.96 -27.48
N ARG A 77 -16.00 4.34 -28.72
CA ARG A 77 -16.99 5.39 -28.98
C ARG A 77 -18.39 4.98 -28.50
N GLU A 78 -18.77 3.74 -28.78
CA GLU A 78 -20.04 3.14 -28.34
C GLU A 78 -20.07 2.92 -26.82
N TRP A 79 -18.98 2.42 -26.24
CA TRP A 79 -18.84 2.24 -24.80
C TRP A 79 -18.90 3.58 -24.05
N ARG A 80 -18.29 4.64 -24.59
CA ARG A 80 -18.41 6.01 -24.06
C ARG A 80 -19.84 6.56 -24.15
N SER A 81 -20.67 6.02 -25.05
CA SER A 81 -22.10 6.37 -25.17
C SER A 81 -23.02 5.52 -24.28
N GLY A 82 -22.55 4.39 -23.75
CA GLY A 82 -23.26 3.55 -22.79
C GLY A 82 -22.94 3.95 -21.35
N GLN A 83 -23.81 4.75 -20.73
CA GLN A 83 -23.60 5.34 -19.41
C GLN A 83 -23.80 4.37 -18.24
N GLU A 84 -22.72 3.76 -17.74
CA GLU A 84 -22.70 3.18 -16.38
C GLU A 84 -21.75 3.90 -15.40
N HIS A 85 -20.87 4.78 -15.87
CA HIS A 85 -20.03 5.61 -14.98
C HIS A 85 -20.77 6.80 -14.33
N LEU A 86 -22.05 7.01 -14.68
CA LEU A 86 -22.85 8.08 -14.12
C LEU A 86 -23.29 7.83 -12.67
N VAL A 87 -23.28 6.60 -12.16
CA VAL A 87 -23.80 6.31 -10.80
C VAL A 87 -22.91 6.95 -9.74
N VAL A 88 -21.59 6.80 -9.87
CA VAL A 88 -20.60 7.41 -8.96
C VAL A 88 -20.60 8.95 -9.10
N PHE A 89 -20.79 9.46 -10.32
CA PHE A 89 -20.85 10.89 -10.57
C PHE A 89 -22.11 11.53 -9.98
N LYS A 90 -23.26 10.84 -10.06
CA LYS A 90 -24.55 11.32 -9.56
C LYS A 90 -24.60 11.32 -8.02
N GLU A 91 -23.94 10.36 -7.37
CA GLU A 91 -23.77 10.36 -5.91
C GLU A 91 -22.86 11.51 -5.42
N ALA A 92 -21.79 11.82 -6.17
CA ALA A 92 -20.83 12.84 -5.77
C ALA A 92 -21.24 14.29 -6.13
N PHE A 93 -21.98 14.48 -7.24
CA PHE A 93 -22.25 15.81 -7.81
C PHE A 93 -23.74 16.10 -8.04
N GLY A 94 -24.64 15.22 -7.62
CA GLY A 94 -26.10 15.37 -7.78
C GLY A 94 -26.53 15.33 -9.25
N ASP A 95 -27.59 16.06 -9.60
CA ASP A 95 -28.12 16.14 -10.97
C ASP A 95 -27.29 17.07 -11.89
N LYS A 96 -26.10 17.50 -11.47
CA LYS A 96 -25.26 18.39 -12.29
C LYS A 96 -24.65 17.64 -13.46
N SER A 97 -24.70 18.23 -14.65
CA SER A 97 -24.05 17.66 -15.82
C SER A 97 -22.52 17.75 -15.68
N ILE A 98 -21.79 16.91 -16.42
CA ILE A 98 -20.32 16.96 -16.46
C ILE A 98 -19.84 18.35 -16.91
N ASP A 99 -20.60 19.04 -17.76
CA ASP A 99 -20.26 20.37 -18.24
C ASP A 99 -20.47 21.43 -17.14
N ASP A 100 -21.49 21.29 -16.30
CA ASP A 100 -21.70 22.18 -15.14
C ASP A 100 -20.58 22.03 -14.11
N VAL A 101 -20.14 20.79 -13.84
CA VAL A 101 -19.03 20.52 -12.93
C VAL A 101 -17.71 21.07 -13.47
N LYS A 102 -17.46 20.97 -14.78
CA LYS A 102 -16.30 21.62 -15.41
C LYS A 102 -16.34 23.14 -15.25
N ILE A 103 -17.50 23.75 -15.45
CA ILE A 103 -17.66 25.20 -15.29
C ILE A 103 -17.40 25.61 -13.84
N GLU A 104 -17.90 24.87 -12.86
CA GLU A 104 -17.63 25.13 -11.45
C GLU A 104 -16.16 24.90 -11.07
N LEU A 105 -15.51 23.87 -11.63
CA LEU A 105 -14.09 23.62 -11.42
C LEU A 105 -13.22 24.74 -12.01
N GLU A 106 -13.54 25.23 -13.20
CA GLU A 106 -12.83 26.36 -13.80
C GLU A 106 -13.06 27.67 -13.02
N ARG A 107 -14.27 27.90 -12.52
CA ARG A 107 -14.54 29.04 -11.61
C ARG A 107 -13.80 28.92 -10.29
N ALA A 108 -13.70 27.72 -9.72
CA ALA A 108 -12.95 27.47 -8.49
C ALA A 108 -11.45 27.69 -8.70
N LYS A 109 -10.89 27.22 -9.83
CA LYS A 109 -9.49 27.50 -10.23
C LYS A 109 -9.25 28.99 -10.41
N GLU A 110 -10.14 29.71 -11.08
CA GLU A 110 -10.04 31.15 -11.28
C GLU A 110 -10.12 31.91 -9.95
N TYR A 111 -10.99 31.49 -9.03
CA TYR A 111 -11.08 32.04 -7.68
C TYR A 111 -9.78 31.80 -6.91
N VAL A 112 -9.22 30.60 -6.95
CA VAL A 112 -7.94 30.27 -6.29
C VAL A 112 -6.79 31.08 -6.88
N GLU A 113 -6.70 31.22 -8.20
CA GLU A 113 -5.65 32.06 -8.82
C GLU A 113 -5.82 33.55 -8.50
N LYS A 114 -7.04 34.10 -8.51
CA LYS A 114 -7.29 35.48 -8.08
C LYS A 114 -6.96 35.69 -6.61
N THR A 115 -7.24 34.70 -5.76
CA THR A 115 -6.87 34.74 -4.34
C THR A 115 -5.35 34.60 -4.17
N ARG A 116 -4.67 33.84 -5.04
CA ARG A 116 -3.20 33.72 -5.09
C ARG A 116 -2.53 35.01 -5.54
N GLU A 117 -3.08 35.68 -6.54
CA GLU A 117 -2.61 36.99 -7.01
C GLU A 117 -2.88 38.08 -5.96
N GLY A 118 -4.04 38.07 -5.30
CA GLY A 118 -4.37 38.96 -4.18
C GLY A 118 -3.50 38.73 -2.94
N ALA A 119 -3.13 37.48 -2.64
CA ALA A 119 -2.20 37.13 -1.56
C ALA A 119 -0.76 37.56 -1.89
N LYS A 120 -0.32 37.41 -3.14
CA LYS A 120 0.97 37.93 -3.62
C LYS A 120 1.04 39.46 -3.56
N ALA A 121 -0.07 40.16 -3.82
CA ALA A 121 -0.13 41.62 -3.80
C ALA A 121 -0.18 42.23 -2.38
N SER A 122 -0.54 41.45 -1.35
CA SER A 122 -0.73 41.92 0.03
C SER A 122 0.37 41.49 1.01
N GLY A 123 1.38 40.71 0.58
CA GLY A 123 2.51 40.33 1.41
C GLY A 123 2.17 39.52 2.67
N PHE A 124 0.99 38.88 2.70
CA PHE A 124 0.48 38.16 3.87
C PHE A 124 0.73 36.65 3.72
N SER A 125 1.64 36.10 4.53
CA SER A 125 2.16 34.73 4.46
C SER A 125 1.38 33.69 5.28
N THR A 126 0.19 34.00 5.79
CA THR A 126 -0.54 33.10 6.68
C THR A 126 -1.96 32.87 6.20
N TYR A 127 -2.23 31.65 5.73
CA TYR A 127 -3.58 31.18 5.43
C TYR A 127 -4.41 31.08 6.73
N PRO A 128 -5.71 31.40 6.71
CA PRO A 128 -6.58 31.16 7.87
C PRO A 128 -6.59 29.66 8.21
N ASP A 129 -6.54 29.31 9.50
CA ASP A 129 -6.49 27.92 9.98
C ASP A 129 -7.59 27.03 9.38
N ALA A 130 -8.78 27.59 9.13
CA ALA A 130 -9.88 26.90 8.49
C ALA A 130 -9.57 26.45 7.03
N VAL A 131 -8.78 27.23 6.29
CA VAL A 131 -8.34 26.88 4.93
C VAL A 131 -7.23 25.84 4.99
N LYS A 132 -6.35 25.90 6.00
CA LYS A 132 -5.29 24.92 6.23
C LYS A 132 -5.87 23.54 6.59
N ASP A 133 -6.84 23.49 7.50
CA ASP A 133 -7.55 22.25 7.86
C ASP A 133 -8.34 21.69 6.68
N THR A 134 -8.90 22.57 5.84
CA THR A 134 -9.57 22.16 4.61
C THR A 134 -8.57 21.58 3.60
N LEU A 135 -7.40 22.19 3.39
CA LEU A 135 -6.37 21.67 2.47
C LEU A 135 -5.76 20.35 2.97
N ILE A 136 -5.52 20.21 4.27
CA ILE A 136 -5.07 18.95 4.89
C ILE A 136 -6.14 17.86 4.74
N SER A 137 -7.42 18.19 4.97
CA SER A 137 -8.51 17.23 4.78
C SER A 137 -8.73 16.86 3.31
N TYR A 138 -8.58 17.80 2.37
CA TYR A 138 -8.59 17.51 0.93
C TYR A 138 -7.37 16.67 0.51
N GLY A 139 -6.19 16.92 1.06
CA GLY A 139 -5.00 16.08 0.86
C GLY A 139 -5.23 14.65 1.36
N LYS A 140 -5.89 14.51 2.51
CA LYS A 140 -6.32 13.22 3.07
C LYS A 140 -7.36 12.53 2.19
N LEU A 141 -8.37 13.23 1.70
CA LEU A 141 -9.40 12.69 0.80
C LEU A 141 -8.85 12.29 -0.58
N ILE A 142 -7.86 13.02 -1.11
CA ILE A 142 -7.15 12.67 -2.35
C ILE A 142 -6.23 11.44 -2.12
N SER A 143 -5.75 11.24 -0.90
CA SER A 143 -4.93 10.09 -0.49
C SER A 143 -5.78 8.81 -0.27
N GLU A 144 -6.99 8.96 0.26
CA GLU A 144 -7.94 7.86 0.51
C GLU A 144 -8.42 7.17 -0.79
N GLY A 145 -8.29 7.82 -1.95
CA GLY A 145 -8.59 7.22 -3.27
C GLY A 145 -7.40 6.65 -4.05
N LYS A 146 -6.17 6.72 -3.54
CA LYS A 146 -4.94 6.41 -4.32
C LYS A 146 -4.07 5.28 -3.77
N GLY A 147 -4.59 4.49 -2.82
CA GLY A 147 -3.83 3.37 -2.24
C GLY A 147 -2.76 3.82 -1.23
N THR A 148 -2.95 4.98 -0.58
CA THR A 148 -2.09 5.44 0.50
C THR A 148 -2.81 5.31 1.84
N GLU A 149 -2.46 4.28 2.59
CA GLU A 149 -3.02 3.96 3.92
C GLU A 149 -2.61 4.96 5.02
N VAL A 150 -1.48 5.65 4.88
CA VAL A 150 -0.91 6.59 5.87
C VAL A 150 -0.45 7.89 5.20
N PRO A 151 -0.35 9.04 5.92
CA PRO A 151 0.08 10.31 5.34
C PRO A 151 1.55 10.33 4.89
N SER A 152 1.92 11.34 4.10
CA SER A 152 3.32 11.58 3.72
C SER A 152 4.17 11.95 4.94
N CYS A 153 5.39 11.42 5.04
CA CYS A 153 6.34 11.87 6.06
C CYS A 153 6.86 13.29 5.80
N TRP A 154 6.96 13.68 4.52
CA TRP A 154 7.39 15.02 4.12
C TRP A 154 6.31 15.71 3.30
N THR A 155 5.82 16.80 3.86
CA THR A 155 4.91 17.74 3.23
C THR A 155 5.46 19.14 3.41
N HIS A 156 5.39 19.93 2.35
CA HIS A 156 5.63 21.36 2.39
C HIS A 156 4.48 22.06 3.15
N GLU A 157 4.67 23.32 3.55
CA GLU A 157 3.71 24.08 4.38
C GLU A 157 2.32 24.24 3.75
N ASP A 158 2.24 24.16 2.42
CA ASP A 158 1.02 24.22 1.61
C ASP A 158 0.31 22.86 1.45
N GLY A 159 0.85 21.80 2.07
CA GLY A 159 0.36 20.43 1.96
C GLY A 159 0.86 19.67 0.74
N THR A 160 1.72 20.27 -0.09
CA THR A 160 2.34 19.59 -1.23
C THR A 160 3.31 18.51 -0.75
N VAL A 161 3.24 17.30 -1.32
CA VAL A 161 4.16 16.21 -0.96
C VAL A 161 5.56 16.48 -1.49
N GLU A 162 6.57 16.17 -0.69
CA GLU A 162 7.97 16.30 -1.08
C GLU A 162 8.61 14.92 -1.26
N TYR A 163 9.43 14.80 -2.30
CA TYR A 163 10.00 13.53 -2.71
C TYR A 163 11.40 13.37 -2.13
N ILE A 164 11.61 12.33 -1.33
CA ILE A 164 12.90 12.09 -0.67
C ILE A 164 13.98 11.63 -1.66
N TYR A 165 13.59 10.84 -2.67
CA TYR A 165 14.48 10.32 -3.69
C TYR A 165 13.85 10.37 -5.08
N ASP A 166 14.72 10.44 -6.08
CA ASP A 166 14.46 10.02 -7.44
C ASP A 166 14.93 8.57 -7.61
N VAL A 167 14.09 7.73 -8.23
CA VAL A 167 14.36 6.32 -8.47
C VAL A 167 14.21 6.03 -9.96
N LYS A 168 15.29 5.62 -10.62
CA LYS A 168 15.26 5.14 -12.01
C LYS A 168 15.09 3.64 -12.04
N LEU A 169 14.11 3.15 -12.79
CA LEU A 169 13.93 1.74 -13.10
C LEU A 169 14.77 1.40 -14.33
N THR A 170 15.71 0.49 -14.20
CA THR A 170 16.55 0.02 -15.31
C THR A 170 16.18 -1.41 -15.70
N PRO A 171 16.61 -1.92 -16.87
CA PRO A 171 16.41 -3.32 -17.23
C PRO A 171 17.04 -4.28 -16.21
N THR A 172 18.15 -3.86 -15.58
CA THR A 172 18.95 -4.67 -14.67
C THR A 172 18.55 -4.51 -13.20
N GLY A 173 18.02 -3.36 -12.79
CA GLY A 173 17.82 -3.04 -11.38
C GLY A 173 17.18 -1.67 -11.16
N LEU A 174 17.64 -0.96 -10.13
CA LEU A 174 17.18 0.35 -9.72
C LEU A 174 18.38 1.27 -9.41
N VAL A 175 18.28 2.53 -9.78
CA VAL A 175 19.26 3.57 -9.40
C VAL A 175 18.58 4.63 -8.58
N MET A 176 19.11 4.94 -7.40
CA MET A 176 18.60 5.99 -6.52
C MET A 176 19.46 7.26 -6.58
N ARG A 177 18.82 8.43 -6.46
CA ARG A 177 19.47 9.73 -6.27
C ARG A 177 18.65 10.56 -5.29
N GLU A 178 19.31 11.37 -4.47
CA GLU A 178 18.64 12.35 -3.61
C GLU A 178 18.02 13.48 -4.43
N THR A 179 16.83 13.92 -4.04
CA THR A 179 16.15 15.07 -4.64
C THR A 179 16.84 16.41 -4.30
N ASN A 180 17.73 16.42 -3.29
CA ASN A 180 18.40 17.60 -2.72
C ASN A 180 17.41 18.74 -2.37
N LEU A 181 16.81 18.61 -1.18
CA LEU A 181 15.91 19.62 -0.61
C LEU A 181 16.66 20.38 0.48
N ALA A 182 17.16 21.59 0.15
CA ALA A 182 18.01 22.36 1.05
C ALA A 182 17.35 22.66 2.41
N HIS A 183 16.03 22.87 2.44
CA HIS A 183 15.28 23.13 3.67
C HIS A 183 15.05 21.88 4.53
N ARG A 184 15.39 20.69 4.04
CA ARG A 184 15.29 19.41 4.77
C ARG A 184 16.65 18.94 5.31
N ALA A 185 17.70 19.75 5.22
CA ALA A 185 19.05 19.36 5.61
C ALA A 185 19.13 18.85 7.07
N GLU A 186 18.39 19.48 7.99
CA GLU A 186 18.32 19.05 9.39
C GLU A 186 17.55 17.73 9.56
N ASP A 187 16.43 17.57 8.84
CA ASP A 187 15.64 16.33 8.87
C ASP A 187 16.49 15.14 8.43
N TRP A 188 17.31 15.32 7.40
CA TRP A 188 18.21 14.29 6.86
C TRP A 188 19.16 13.69 7.90
N GLU A 189 19.64 14.48 8.86
CA GLU A 189 20.56 13.99 9.90
C GLU A 189 19.89 12.98 10.84
N THR A 190 18.56 13.01 10.94
CA THR A 190 17.77 12.14 11.82
C THR A 190 17.32 10.84 11.15
N LEU A 191 17.42 10.76 9.81
CA LEU A 191 16.90 9.62 9.06
C LEU A 191 17.90 8.45 9.02
N PRO A 192 17.42 7.20 9.11
CA PRO A 192 18.29 6.02 9.02
C PRO A 192 18.57 5.68 7.54
N VAL A 193 19.38 6.50 6.88
CA VAL A 193 19.67 6.43 5.43
C VAL A 193 21.06 5.89 5.11
N GLN A 194 21.82 5.47 6.12
CA GLN A 194 23.25 5.14 5.99
C GLN A 194 23.52 3.94 5.06
N ASN A 195 22.52 3.07 4.87
CA ASN A 195 22.63 1.87 4.03
C ASN A 195 22.13 2.09 2.60
N ILE A 196 21.64 3.30 2.27
CA ILE A 196 21.07 3.59 0.96
C ILE A 196 22.21 3.83 -0.04
N VAL A 197 22.24 2.99 -1.07
CA VAL A 197 23.24 3.07 -2.14
C VAL A 197 22.73 4.01 -3.23
N LEU A 198 23.44 5.12 -3.42
CA LEU A 198 23.11 6.15 -4.43
C LEU A 198 23.97 5.99 -5.68
N GLY A 199 23.39 6.34 -6.83
CA GLY A 199 24.08 6.42 -8.12
C GLY A 199 24.52 5.07 -8.73
N GLN A 200 24.26 3.95 -8.06
CA GLN A 200 24.59 2.61 -8.54
C GLN A 200 23.33 1.86 -8.94
N ASP A 201 23.45 1.00 -9.95
CA ASP A 201 22.37 0.09 -10.35
C ASP A 201 22.41 -1.15 -9.44
N ILE A 202 21.38 -1.28 -8.60
CA ILE A 202 21.25 -2.33 -7.61
C ILE A 202 20.05 -3.23 -7.90
N SER A 203 20.13 -4.50 -7.50
CA SER A 203 19.01 -5.44 -7.65
C SER A 203 17.81 -5.04 -6.75
N GLU A 204 16.63 -5.62 -7.03
CA GLU A 204 15.44 -5.42 -6.19
C GLU A 204 15.70 -5.82 -4.74
N ASP A 205 16.34 -6.97 -4.49
CA ASP A 205 16.65 -7.43 -3.13
C ASP A 205 17.61 -6.48 -2.42
N ALA A 206 18.62 -5.99 -3.12
CA ALA A 206 19.56 -5.00 -2.58
C ALA A 206 18.85 -3.67 -2.27
N PHE A 207 17.96 -3.22 -3.15
CA PHE A 207 17.13 -2.03 -2.91
C PHE A 207 16.23 -2.20 -1.68
N LEU A 208 15.54 -3.34 -1.57
CA LEU A 208 14.66 -3.65 -0.45
C LEU A 208 15.45 -3.73 0.87
N ALA A 209 16.65 -4.32 0.86
CA ALA A 209 17.52 -4.39 2.02
C ALA A 209 18.07 -3.01 2.42
N ALA A 210 18.51 -2.21 1.45
CA ALA A 210 19.08 -0.87 1.67
C ALA A 210 18.06 0.11 2.27
N THR A 211 16.79 -0.02 1.89
CA THR A 211 15.71 0.90 2.27
C THR A 211 14.87 0.42 3.46
N SER A 212 15.21 -0.73 4.05
CA SER A 212 14.44 -1.35 5.13
C SER A 212 14.34 -0.45 6.37
N HIS A 213 15.46 0.12 6.83
CA HIS A 213 15.49 0.92 8.05
C HIS A 213 14.71 2.23 7.88
N LEU A 214 14.76 2.86 6.71
CA LEU A 214 13.96 4.05 6.41
C LEU A 214 12.46 3.73 6.40
N PHE A 215 12.09 2.56 5.87
CA PHE A 215 10.72 2.09 5.87
C PHE A 215 10.22 1.74 7.28
N GLU A 216 11.02 1.07 8.10
CA GLU A 216 10.70 0.81 9.51
C GLU A 216 10.54 2.09 10.32
N PHE A 217 11.42 3.08 10.07
CA PHE A 217 11.29 4.41 10.64
C PHE A 217 9.97 5.07 10.24
N SER A 218 9.60 5.06 8.96
CA SER A 218 8.35 5.67 8.50
C SER A 218 7.12 5.01 9.14
N GLN A 219 7.12 3.68 9.27
CA GLN A 219 6.06 2.95 9.98
C GLN A 219 5.96 3.36 11.45
N SER A 220 7.09 3.51 12.14
CA SER A 220 7.10 3.95 13.55
C SER A 220 6.58 5.38 13.75
N LYS A 221 6.57 6.18 12.68
CA LYS A 221 6.06 7.54 12.62
C LYS A 221 4.65 7.63 12.02
N GLU A 222 4.03 6.49 11.71
CA GLU A 222 2.71 6.40 11.07
C GLU A 222 2.63 7.21 9.77
N CYS A 223 3.71 7.21 8.99
CA CYS A 223 3.80 7.93 7.72
C CYS A 223 4.54 7.12 6.65
N ARG A 224 4.53 7.60 5.41
CA ARG A 224 5.26 7.02 4.28
C ARG A 224 5.97 8.08 3.46
N PHE A 225 7.22 7.82 3.08
CA PHE A 225 7.94 8.71 2.17
C PHE A 225 7.50 8.53 0.72
N PHE A 226 7.52 9.64 -0.04
CA PHE A 226 7.25 9.66 -1.47
C PHE A 226 8.55 9.69 -2.28
N VAL A 227 8.54 9.00 -3.42
CA VAL A 227 9.65 9.02 -4.39
C VAL A 227 9.13 9.35 -5.79
N ARG A 228 9.97 9.99 -6.61
CA ARG A 228 9.71 10.12 -8.04
C ARG A 228 10.33 8.94 -8.77
N VAL A 229 9.55 8.30 -9.64
CA VAL A 229 9.96 7.11 -10.38
C VAL A 229 10.12 7.47 -11.84
N PHE A 230 11.26 7.13 -12.41
CA PHE A 230 11.62 7.37 -13.80
C PHE A 230 11.79 6.02 -14.50
N ASP A 231 11.06 5.80 -15.59
CA ASP A 231 11.17 4.57 -16.37
C ASP A 231 12.31 4.69 -17.39
N SER A 232 13.29 3.79 -17.31
CA SER A 232 14.35 3.62 -18.30
C SER A 232 14.40 2.18 -18.81
N THR A 233 13.31 1.43 -18.65
CA THR A 233 13.14 0.10 -19.25
C THR A 233 12.75 0.22 -20.73
N GLY A 234 13.03 -0.82 -21.49
CA GLY A 234 12.69 -0.89 -22.91
C GLY A 234 11.18 -1.00 -23.15
N PRO A 235 10.69 -0.62 -24.36
CA PRO A 235 9.26 -0.64 -24.68
C PRO A 235 8.61 -2.04 -24.61
N THR A 236 9.41 -3.10 -24.65
CA THR A 236 8.97 -4.50 -24.53
C THR A 236 9.15 -5.07 -23.12
N GLU A 237 9.72 -4.32 -22.19
CA GLU A 237 10.14 -4.79 -20.87
C GLU A 237 9.10 -4.56 -19.77
N LYS A 238 7.81 -4.64 -20.13
CA LYS A 238 6.69 -4.39 -19.21
C LYS A 238 6.73 -5.25 -17.94
N ALA A 239 7.21 -6.49 -18.04
CA ALA A 239 7.35 -7.38 -16.88
C ALA A 239 8.46 -6.90 -15.93
N VAL A 240 9.59 -6.44 -16.47
CA VAL A 240 10.70 -5.88 -15.70
C VAL A 240 10.25 -4.60 -15.02
N TYR A 241 9.64 -3.67 -15.76
CA TYR A 241 9.05 -2.44 -15.21
C TYR A 241 8.14 -2.72 -14.01
N LYS A 242 7.17 -3.64 -14.15
CA LYS A 242 6.25 -3.98 -13.06
C LYS A 242 6.97 -4.55 -11.84
N SER A 243 7.96 -5.40 -12.05
CA SER A 243 8.75 -5.99 -10.97
C SER A 243 9.49 -4.89 -10.18
N ARG A 244 10.22 -4.02 -10.89
CA ARG A 244 10.99 -2.92 -10.28
C ARG A 244 10.08 -1.93 -9.57
N LEU A 245 8.95 -1.59 -10.18
CA LEU A 245 7.95 -0.71 -9.60
C LEU A 245 7.36 -1.28 -8.31
N LYS A 246 7.10 -2.59 -8.27
CA LYS A 246 6.61 -3.27 -7.06
C LYS A 246 7.62 -3.23 -5.93
N ALA A 247 8.92 -3.34 -6.22
CA ALA A 247 9.97 -3.17 -5.22
C ALA A 247 9.95 -1.75 -4.62
N VAL A 248 9.72 -0.72 -5.45
CA VAL A 248 9.54 0.66 -4.97
C VAL A 248 8.29 0.79 -4.09
N GLU A 249 7.14 0.27 -4.52
CA GLU A 249 5.87 0.35 -3.78
C GLU A 249 5.91 -0.37 -2.43
N ALA A 250 6.75 -1.41 -2.30
CA ALA A 250 6.93 -2.10 -1.02
C ALA A 250 7.55 -1.19 0.07
N ARG A 251 8.21 -0.09 -0.33
CA ARG A 251 8.98 0.78 0.55
C ARG A 251 8.46 2.21 0.58
N PHE A 252 7.96 2.72 -0.54
CA PHE A 252 7.60 4.13 -0.74
C PHE A 252 6.26 4.28 -1.44
N TYR A 253 5.66 5.47 -1.29
CA TYR A 253 4.68 5.92 -2.27
C TYR A 253 5.39 6.50 -3.48
N LYS A 254 4.76 6.39 -4.65
CA LYS A 254 5.38 6.74 -5.92
C LYS A 254 4.63 7.85 -6.64
N PHE A 255 5.38 8.66 -7.38
CA PHE A 255 4.90 9.46 -8.47
C PHE A 255 5.68 9.08 -9.73
N ILE A 256 4.99 8.62 -10.78
CA ILE A 256 5.65 8.25 -12.03
C ILE A 256 5.90 9.54 -12.82
N SER A 257 7.17 9.86 -13.05
CA SER A 257 7.60 11.02 -13.83
C SER A 257 7.66 10.66 -15.32
N SER A 258 7.24 11.61 -16.16
CA SER A 258 7.45 11.56 -17.61
C SER A 258 8.77 12.24 -18.04
N GLU A 259 9.48 12.85 -17.10
CA GLU A 259 10.76 13.53 -17.36
C GLU A 259 11.90 12.50 -17.45
N SER A 260 13.08 12.95 -17.91
CA SER A 260 14.30 12.15 -17.88
C SER A 260 14.95 12.20 -16.49
N PHE A 261 15.53 11.08 -16.06
CA PHE A 261 16.24 10.93 -14.78
C PHE A 261 17.55 11.71 -14.69
#